data_AF-A0A844ENM7-F1
#
_entry.id   AF-A0A844ENM7-F1
#
_cell.length_a   1.000
_cell.length_b   1.000
_cell.length_c   1.000
_cell.angle_alpha   90.00
_cell.angle_beta   90.00
_cell.angle_gamma   90.00
#
_symmetry.space_group_name_H-M   'P 1'
#
loop_
_entity.id
_entity.type
_entity.pdbx_description
1 polymer ?
#
loop_
_entity_poly.entity_id
_entity_poly.type
_entity_poly.pdbx_seq_one_letter_code
_entity_poly.pdbx_strand_id
1 'polypeptide(L)' 'MAKKLIGIDLGGTTTKFAFIDTKGNILAKWRIPTDISEHGSHIVPNMIKSISD' A
#
# COMPACT_ATOMS: atom_id res chain seq x y z
N MET A 1 -6.02 7.33 21.11
CA MET A 1 -5.83 6.29 20.09
C MET A 1 -4.34 6.02 19.91
N ALA A 2 -3.94 4.76 19.74
CA ALA A 2 -2.56 4.45 19.37
C ALA A 2 -2.30 4.93 17.93
N LYS A 3 -1.18 5.63 17.69
CA LYS A 3 -0.79 6.04 16.35
C LYS A 3 -0.41 4.80 15.54
N LYS A 4 -1.00 4.64 14.36
CA LYS A 4 -0.61 3.65 13.37
C LYS A 4 0.10 4.36 12.22
N LEU A 5 1.09 3.71 11.64
CA LEU A 5 1.80 4.17 10.46
C LEU A 5 1.46 3.22 9.31
N ILE A 6 1.53 3.72 8.08
CA ILE A 6 1.44 2.89 6.87
C ILE A 6 2.72 3.07 6.06
N GLY A 7 3.34 1.95 5.69
CA GLY A 7 4.43 1.90 4.72
C GLY A 7 3.88 1.45 3.36
N ILE A 8 4.29 2.13 2.30
CA ILE A 8 3.93 1.82 0.92
C ILE A 8 5.22 1.72 0.10
N ASP A 9 5.47 0.54 -0.47
CA ASP A 9 6.58 0.25 -1.38
C ASP A 9 6.03 0.05 -2.80
N LEU A 10 6.11 1.10 -3.63
CA LEU A 10 5.65 1.12 -5.01
C LEU A 10 6.77 0.64 -5.94
N GLY A 11 6.63 -0.60 -6.45
CA GLY A 11 7.47 -1.14 -7.51
C GLY A 11 6.76 -1.17 -8.86
N GLY A 12 7.50 -1.43 -9.94
CA GLY A 12 6.94 -1.49 -11.30
C GLY A 12 5.97 -2.65 -11.56
N THR A 13 6.05 -3.73 -10.77
CA THR A 13 5.18 -4.91 -10.92
C THR A 13 4.18 -5.06 -9.79
N THR A 14 4.57 -4.68 -8.57
CA THR A 14 3.75 -4.86 -7.37
C THR A 14 3.92 -3.69 -6.43
N THR A 15 2.83 -3.25 -5.83
CA THR A 15 2.81 -2.33 -4.70
C THR A 15 2.59 -3.12 -3.42
N LYS A 16 3.43 -2.92 -2.41
CA LYS A 16 3.34 -3.60 -1.10
C LYS A 16 2.95 -2.61 -0.03
N PHE A 17 2.17 -3.07 0.93
CA PHE A 17 1.68 -2.26 2.04
C PHE A 17 1.99 -2.94 3.36
N ALA A 18 2.22 -2.13 4.38
CA ALA A 18 2.24 -2.59 5.76
C ALA A 18 1.64 -1.55 6.69
N PHE A 19 0.70 -1.97 7.54
CA PHE A 19 0.41 -1.20 8.75
C PHE A 19 1.44 -1.57 9.82
N ILE A 20 2.06 -0.56 10.40
CA ILE A 20 3.08 -0.72 11.44
C ILE A 20 2.77 0.18 12.64
N ASP A 21 3.17 -0.27 13.83
CA ASP A 21 3.14 0.58 15.01
C ASP A 21 4.39 1.49 15.08
N THR A 22 4.44 2.40 16.06
CA THR A 22 5.58 3.32 16.24
C THR A 22 6.86 2.64 16.70
N LYS A 23 6.83 1.33 17.02
CA LYS A 23 8.01 0.52 17.36
C LYS A 23 8.51 -0.29 16.15
N GLY A 24 7.82 -0.20 15.02
CA GLY A 24 8.17 -0.93 13.80
C GLY A 24 7.58 -2.34 13.71
N ASN A 25 6.65 -2.73 14.60
CA ASN A 25 5.99 -4.03 14.51
C ASN A 25 4.98 -4.02 13.37
N ILE A 26 5.00 -5.06 12.53
CA ILE A 26 4.02 -5.24 11.44
C ILE A 26 2.71 -5.72 12.02
N LEU A 27 1.66 -4.92 11.86
CA LEU A 27 0.29 -5.21 12.26
C LEU A 27 -0.48 -5.95 11.15
N ALA A 28 -0.24 -5.56 9.89
CA ALA A 28 -0.78 -6.21 8.70
C ALA A 28 0.12 -5.93 7.50
N LYS A 29 0.15 -6.83 6.52
CA LYS A 29 0.87 -6.63 5.25
C LYS A 29 0.13 -7.30 4.11
N TRP A 30 0.14 -6.69 2.94
CA TRP A 30 -0.45 -7.24 1.72
C TRP A 30 0.20 -6.61 0.48
N ARG A 31 -0.24 -7.05 -0.69
CA ARG A 31 0.26 -6.54 -1.98
C ARG A 31 -0.83 -6.54 -3.03
N ILE A 32 -0.71 -5.64 -3.99
CA ILE A 32 -1.50 -5.58 -5.21
C ILE A 32 -0.57 -5.51 -6.42
N PRO A 33 -1.00 -5.94 -7.63
CA PRO A 33 -0.26 -5.63 -8.86
C PRO A 33 -0.19 -4.11 -9.08
N THR A 34 0.94 -3.63 -9.59
CA THR A 34 1.06 -2.23 -10.02
C THR A 34 0.53 -2.11 -11.44
N ASP A 35 -0.61 -1.46 -11.58
CA ASP A 35 -1.25 -1.26 -12.87
C ASP A 35 -0.60 -0.09 -13.62
N ILE A 36 0.30 -0.43 -14.55
CA ILE A 36 0.98 0.53 -15.42
C ILE A 36 0.25 0.76 -16.75
N SER A 37 -0.94 0.19 -16.94
CA SER A 37 -1.79 0.51 -18.09
C SER A 37 -2.21 1.98 -18.08
N GLU A 38 -2.66 2.49 -19.22
CA GLU A 38 -3.14 3.88 -19.33
C GLU A 38 -2.15 4.90 -18.72
N HIS A 39 -0.86 4.70 -19.02
CA HIS A 39 0.25 5.51 -18.51
C HIS A 39 0.31 5.62 -16.98
N GLY A 40 -0.14 4.58 -16.26
CA GLY A 40 -0.10 4.50 -14.79
C GLY A 40 -1.21 5.27 -14.08
N SER A 41 -2.25 5.71 -14.80
CA SER A 41 -3.37 6.46 -14.21
C SER A 41 -4.12 5.69 -13.12
N HIS A 42 -4.06 4.36 -13.12
CA HIS A 42 -4.73 3.49 -12.14
C HIS A 42 -3.91 3.23 -10.86
N ILE A 43 -2.64 3.64 -10.77
CA ILE A 43 -1.77 3.33 -9.63
C ILE A 43 -2.35 3.88 -8.33
N VAL A 44 -2.61 5.19 -8.26
CA VAL A 44 -3.13 5.85 -7.04
C VAL A 44 -4.55 5.37 -6.68
N PRO A 45 -5.52 5.32 -7.62
CA PRO A 45 -6.86 4.78 -7.34
C PRO A 45 -6.84 3.36 -6.78
N ASN A 46 -6.01 2.46 -7.35
CA ASN A 46 -5.91 1.09 -6.88
C ASN A 46 -5.30 0.99 -5.48
N MET A 47 -4.30 1.83 -5.16
CA MET A 47 -3.76 1.91 -3.80
C MET A 47 -4.81 2.38 -2.78
N ILE A 48 -5.59 3.42 -3.13
CA ILE A 48 -6.65 3.95 -2.25
C ILE A 48 -7.72 2.88 -1.99
N LYS A 49 -8.19 2.22 -3.06
CA LYS A 49 -9.16 1.13 -2.95
C LYS A 49 -8.64 0.03 -2.03
N SER A 50 -7.40 -0.41 -2.25
CA SER A 50 -6.79 -1.47 -1.45
C SER A 50 -6.61 -1.15 0.04
N ILE A 51 -6.56 0.13 0.42
CA ILE A 51 -6.47 0.56 1.83
C ILE A 51 -7.86 0.71 2.48
N SER A 52 -8.89 0.95 1.67
CA SER A 52 -10.25 1.26 2.12
C SER A 52 -11.18 0.03 2.21
N ASP A 53 -10.77 -1.08 1.60
CA ASP A 53 -11.41 -2.40 1.68
C ASP A 53 -11.05 -3.14 2.98
#